data_AF-A0A931RGP8-F1
#
_entry.id   AF-A0A931RGP8-F1
#
_cell.length_a   1.000
_cell.length_b   1.000
_cell.length_c   1.000
_cell.angle_alpha   90.00
_cell.angle_beta   90.00
_cell.angle_gamma   90.00
#
_symmetry.space_group_name_H-M   'P 1'
#
loop_
_entity.id
_entity.type
_entity.pdbx_description
1 polymer ?
#
loop_
_entity_poly.entity_id
_entity_poly.type
_entity_poly.pdbx_seq_one_letter_code
_entity_poly.pdbx_strand_id
1 'polypeptide(L)' 'MKTVSAKYARQNFAEIINEVHFGKKKIMITKSGKPMVILTSTK' A
#
# COMPACT_ATOMS: atom_id res chain seq x y z
N MET A 1 3.60 -2.53 9.65
CA MET A 1 2.78 -1.89 8.60
C MET A 1 3.72 -1.09 7.72
N LYS A 2 3.80 -1.40 6.42
CA LYS A 2 4.70 -0.71 5.47
C LYS A 2 4.06 0.62 5.05
N THR A 3 4.86 1.68 4.91
CA THR A 3 4.37 3.00 4.47
C THR A 3 5.05 3.39 3.18
N VAL A 4 4.28 3.80 2.17
CA VAL A 4 4.78 4.16 0.84
C VAL A 4 4.14 5.45 0.35
N SER A 5 4.83 6.18 -0.53
CA SER A 5 4.24 7.36 -1.17
C SER A 5 3.22 6.98 -2.23
N ALA A 6 2.26 7.86 -2.52
CA ALA A 6 1.30 7.69 -3.60
C ALA A 6 1.98 7.50 -4.97
N LYS A 7 3.12 8.16 -5.20
CA LYS A 7 3.93 7.99 -6.42
C LYS A 7 4.46 6.56 -6.55
N TYR A 8 5.10 6.06 -5.49
CA TYR A 8 5.60 4.69 -5.46
C TYR A 8 4.47 3.68 -5.60
N ALA A 9 3.34 3.91 -4.92
CA ALA A 9 2.19 3.02 -4.98
C ALA A 9 1.60 2.91 -6.38
N ARG A 10 1.54 4.02 -7.12
CA ARG A 10 1.09 4.03 -8.51
C ARG A 10 2.03 3.26 -9.44
N GLN A 11 3.34 3.40 -9.24
CA GLN A 11 4.34 2.76 -10.10
C GLN A 11 4.45 1.24 -9.86
N ASN A 12 4.22 0.80 -8.62
CA ASN A 12 4.41 -0.60 -8.20
C ASN A 12 3.11 -1.25 -7.71
N PHE A 13 1.98 -0.89 -8.32
CA PHE A 13 0.66 -1.29 -7.82
C PHE A 13 0.48 -2.82 -7.79
N ALA A 14 0.96 -3.52 -8.82
CA ALA A 14 0.85 -4.98 -8.89
C ALA A 14 1.61 -5.69 -7.75
N GLU A 15 2.83 -5.25 -7.44
CA GLU A 15 3.63 -5.78 -6.32
C GLU A 15 2.93 -5.51 -4.98
N ILE A 16 2.40 -4.30 -4.80
CA ILE A 16 1.64 -3.92 -3.60
C ILE A 16 0.41 -4.80 -3.42
N ILE A 17 -0.34 -5.07 -4.48
CA ILE A 17 -1.50 -5.96 -4.41
C ILE A 17 -1.06 -7.39 -4.03
N ASN A 18 0.04 -7.88 -4.59
CA ASN A 18 0.57 -9.19 -4.22
C ASN A 18 0.96 -9.26 -2.73
N GLU A 19 1.66 -8.24 -2.22
CA GLU A 19 2.03 -8.14 -0.80
C GLU A 19 0.80 -8.08 0.12
N VAL A 20 -0.23 -7.32 -0.28
CA VAL A 20 -1.44 -7.11 0.53
C VAL A 20 -2.34 -8.33 0.51
N HIS A 21 -2.60 -8.92 -0.66
CA HIS A 21 -3.56 -10.00 -0.82
C HIS A 21 -3.00 -11.36 -0.42
N PHE A 22 -1.84 -11.74 -0.97
CA PHE A 22 -1.21 -13.03 -0.69
C PHE A 22 -0.36 -12.98 0.58
N GLY A 23 0.37 -11.87 0.79
CA GLY A 23 1.19 -11.69 1.97
C GLY A 23 0.42 -11.25 3.23
N LYS A 24 -0.88 -10.93 3.11
CA LYS A 24 -1.74 -10.41 4.19
C LYS A 24 -1.18 -9.17 4.89
N LYS A 25 -0.31 -8.41 4.23
CA LYS A 25 0.32 -7.22 4.81
C LYS A 25 -0.59 -6.00 4.66
N LYS A 26 -0.63 -5.15 5.68
CA LYS A 26 -1.24 -3.81 5.61
C LYS A 26 -0.21 -2.79 5.13
N ILE A 27 -0.58 -1.98 4.13
CA ILE A 27 0.27 -0.92 3.56
C ILE A 27 -0.44 0.43 3.66
N MET A 28 0.21 1.41 4.27
CA MET A 28 -0.25 2.80 4.33
C MET A 28 0.32 3.59 3.15
N ILE A 29 -0.54 4.23 2.38
CA ILE A 29 -0.17 5.16 1.32
C ILE A 29 -0.19 6.58 1.90
N THR A 30 0.85 7.35 1.63
CA THR A 30 0.97 8.76 2.00
C THR A 30 0.99 9.67 0.78
N LYS A 31 0.51 10.91 0.95
CA LYS A 31 0.66 11.99 -0.04
C LYS A 31 1.27 13.20 0.66
N SER A 32 2.40 13.68 0.14
CA SER A 32 3.17 14.78 0.76
C SER A 32 3.48 14.55 2.24
N GLY A 33 3.88 13.31 2.60
CA GLY A 33 4.21 12.92 3.97
C GLY A 33 3.01 12.69 4.89
N LYS A 34 1.77 12.98 4.45
CA LYS A 34 0.56 12.78 5.24
C LYS A 34 -0.11 11.45 4.90
N PRO A 35 -0.66 10.71 5.88
CA PRO A 35 -1.47 9.51 5.64
C PRO A 35 -2.64 9.81 4.70
N MET A 36 -2.89 8.91 3.74
CA MET A 36 -3.95 9.07 2.75
C MET A 36 -4.90 7.87 2.74
N VAL A 37 -4.37 6.65 2.59
CA VAL A 37 -5.16 5.41 2.47
C VAL A 37 -4.42 4.25 3.14
N ILE A 38 -5.14 3.25 3.65
CA ILE A 38 -4.59 1.95 4.04
C ILE A 38 -5.12 0.89 3.09
N LEU A 39 -4.22 0.17 2.43
CA LEU A 39 -4.53 -1.04 1.68
C LEU A 39 -4.44 -2.25 2.60
N THR A 40 -5.50 -3.07 2.58
CA THR A 40 -5.62 -4.31 3.36
C THR A 40 -6.41 -5.33 2.53
N SER A 41 -6.13 -6.61 2.71
CA SER A 41 -7.00 -7.67 2.21
C SER A 41 -8.23 -7.79 3.12
N THR A 42 -9.41 -7.98 2.52
CA THR A 42 -10.70 -8.19 3.20
C THR A 42 -11.02 -9.65 3.46
N LYS A 43 -10.27 -10.56 2.84
CA LYS A 43 -10.30 -12.01 3.05
C LYS A 43 -8.90 -12.49 3.40
#